data_AF-A0A964JYQ4-F1
#
_entry.id   AF-A0A964JYQ4-F1
#
_cell.length_a   1.000
_cell.length_b   1.000
_cell.length_c   1.000
_cell.angle_alpha   90.00
_cell.angle_beta   90.00
_cell.angle_gamma   90.00
#
_symmetry.space_group_name_H-M   'P 1'
#
loop_
_entity.id
_entity.type
_entity.pdbx_description
1 polymer ?
#
loop_
_entity_poly.entity_id
_entity_poly.type
_entity_poly.pdbx_seq_one_letter_code
_entity_poly.pdbx_strand_id
1 'polypeptide(L)'
;MTFKVRIAPADSTIEVPTGATILEAALDAGVGYPFGCQSGNCGACKSHLIKGEVTMEGYSEFALSDEEKARGLILACRAVPWADSEVAWLDEDDLIVHPRRLLGCKVVGLDDATHDIKRIRLSVESGGPFDFSAGQFASVTFQGCPPRDYSMANMPGDPILEFHVRRTAGGATSAYVAERLKTGDSVRVEGPFGTSYLRESHRGPIIAVAGGSGMAPIKSIVEQALAKALPQHIYFYFGVRNDRDLYLHDHFAALARKHENLHFTPVLSEGDGLNMRCGLVHEAVAADFDEFDGCKAYLAGPPVMVEAATKLFEQRGMRRIDIHADAFYTAAEMANAGKKTGAEL
;
A
#
# COMPACT_ATOMS: atom_id res chain seq x y z
N MET A 1 20.59 32.34 11.33
CA MET A 1 21.06 30.99 10.98
C MET A 1 20.15 30.49 9.87
N THR A 2 20.69 29.72 8.93
CA THR A 2 19.91 29.12 7.84
C THR A 2 20.17 27.62 7.84
N PHE A 3 19.18 26.85 7.39
CA PHE A 3 19.29 25.41 7.14
C PHE A 3 19.16 25.15 5.64
N LYS A 4 19.93 24.20 5.12
CA LYS A 4 19.82 23.80 3.71
C LYS A 4 18.71 22.78 3.57
N VAL A 5 17.76 23.05 2.69
CA VAL A 5 16.68 22.11 2.38
C VAL A 5 16.74 21.73 0.91
N ARG A 6 17.00 20.45 0.63
CA ARG A 6 16.91 19.88 -0.72
C ARG A 6 15.45 19.57 -1.03
N ILE A 7 14.94 20.08 -2.15
CA ILE A 7 13.63 19.75 -2.68
C ILE A 7 13.82 18.76 -3.83
N ALA A 8 13.64 17.47 -3.54
CA ALA A 8 14.05 16.39 -4.42
C ALA A 8 13.38 16.44 -5.82
N PRO A 9 12.06 16.70 -5.95
CA PRO A 9 11.45 16.75 -7.29
C PRO A 9 11.84 17.98 -8.12
N ALA A 10 12.29 19.07 -7.49
CA ALA A 10 12.84 20.26 -8.17
C ALA A 10 14.33 20.15 -8.49
N ASP A 11 15.00 19.09 -8.02
CA ASP A 11 16.45 18.95 -7.94
C ASP A 11 17.17 20.25 -7.52
N SER A 12 16.61 20.92 -6.51
CA SER A 12 17.05 22.25 -6.08
C SER A 12 17.30 22.25 -4.57
N THR A 13 18.26 23.06 -4.11
CA THR A 13 18.52 23.27 -2.68
C THR A 13 18.30 24.73 -2.34
N ILE A 14 17.49 24.98 -1.31
CA ILE A 14 17.16 26.32 -0.81
C ILE A 14 17.78 26.54 0.57
N GLU A 15 18.04 27.79 0.92
CA GLU A 15 18.38 28.18 2.28
C GLU A 15 17.14 28.67 3.02
N VAL A 16 16.80 28.01 4.13
CA VAL A 16 15.65 28.35 4.95
C VAL A 16 16.11 29.07 6.20
N PRO A 17 15.78 30.36 6.38
CA PRO A 17 16.07 31.08 7.62
C PRO A 17 15.39 30.40 8.82
N THR A 18 16.05 30.43 9.98
CA THR A 18 15.42 29.95 11.22
C THR A 18 14.09 30.65 11.48
N GLY A 19 13.03 29.86 11.70
CA GLY A 19 11.67 30.36 11.91
C GLY A 19 10.85 30.57 10.64
N ALA A 20 11.47 30.50 9.45
CA ALA A 20 10.74 30.50 8.19
C ALA A 20 10.29 29.08 7.82
N THR A 21 9.20 28.99 7.07
CA THR A 21 8.71 27.71 6.57
C THR A 21 9.41 27.31 5.28
N ILE A 22 9.43 26.01 4.99
CA ILE A 22 10.02 25.47 3.75
C ILE A 22 9.36 26.09 2.51
N LEU A 23 8.03 26.27 2.53
CA LEU A 23 7.32 26.86 1.40
C LEU A 23 7.72 28.33 1.18
N GLU A 24 7.75 29.15 2.23
CA GLU A 24 8.12 30.57 2.11
C GLU A 24 9.52 30.71 1.49
N ALA A 25 10.50 29.98 2.03
CA ALA A 25 11.86 30.01 1.52
C ALA A 25 11.98 29.46 0.08
N ALA A 26 11.16 28.46 -0.30
CA ALA A 26 11.12 27.96 -1.67
C ALA A 26 10.63 29.03 -2.65
N LEU A 27 9.53 29.71 -2.31
CA LEU A 27 8.94 30.76 -3.14
C LEU A 27 9.87 31.98 -3.24
N ASP A 28 10.50 32.39 -2.14
CA ASP A 28 11.47 33.49 -2.11
C ASP A 28 12.71 33.19 -2.96
N ALA A 29 13.13 31.92 -3.02
CA ALA A 29 14.22 31.47 -3.88
C ALA A 29 13.80 31.25 -5.35
N GLY A 30 12.52 31.48 -5.69
CA GLY A 30 11.98 31.25 -7.03
C GLY A 30 11.83 29.78 -7.41
N VAL A 31 11.86 28.87 -6.44
CA VAL A 31 11.64 27.44 -6.66
C VAL A 31 10.14 27.15 -6.57
N GLY A 32 9.58 26.66 -7.68
CA GLY A 32 8.17 26.25 -7.73
C GLY A 32 7.88 25.15 -6.72
N TYR A 33 6.79 25.30 -5.97
CA TYR A 33 6.34 24.34 -4.96
C TYR A 33 4.81 24.25 -5.00
N PRO A 34 4.18 23.07 -4.82
CA PRO A 34 2.73 22.97 -4.72
C PRO A 34 2.19 23.69 -3.48
N PHE A 35 1.23 24.62 -3.65
CA PHE A 35 0.54 25.26 -2.52
C PHE A 35 -0.84 25.78 -2.90
N GLY A 36 -1.63 26.11 -1.88
CA GLY A 36 -2.95 26.73 -2.04
C GLY A 36 -3.20 27.79 -0.98
N CYS A 37 -3.62 27.38 0.22
CA CYS A 37 -4.02 28.32 1.30
C CYS A 37 -2.87 28.96 2.09
N GLN A 38 -1.68 28.33 2.08
CA GLN A 38 -0.51 28.69 2.93
C GLN A 38 -0.75 28.72 4.46
N SER A 39 -1.95 28.37 4.92
CA SER A 39 -2.35 28.42 6.34
C SER A 39 -2.54 27.03 6.98
N GLY A 40 -2.11 25.96 6.31
CA GLY A 40 -2.21 24.60 6.85
C GLY A 40 -3.62 24.00 6.81
N ASN A 41 -4.50 24.48 5.94
CA ASN A 41 -5.90 24.04 5.85
C ASN A 41 -6.23 23.19 4.62
N CYS A 42 -5.53 23.38 3.49
CA CYS A 42 -5.91 22.75 2.22
C CYS A 42 -5.15 21.46 1.87
N GLY A 43 -4.04 21.16 2.54
CA GLY A 43 -3.19 19.99 2.22
C GLY A 43 -2.37 20.08 0.91
N ALA A 44 -2.55 21.10 0.06
CA ALA A 44 -1.90 21.18 -1.25
C ALA A 44 -0.36 21.19 -1.24
N CYS A 45 0.26 21.59 -0.13
CA CYS A 45 1.72 21.59 0.03
C CYS A 45 2.26 20.35 0.77
N LYS A 46 1.44 19.30 0.88
CA LYS A 46 1.81 18.07 1.58
C LYS A 46 3.03 17.45 0.89
N SER A 47 3.99 17.05 1.71
CA SER A 47 5.31 16.60 1.28
C SER A 47 5.82 15.52 2.21
N HIS A 48 6.63 14.60 1.71
CA HIS A 48 7.47 13.73 2.54
C HIS A 48 8.68 14.50 3.07
N LEU A 49 8.97 14.32 4.36
CA LEU A 49 10.28 14.59 4.94
C LEU A 49 11.16 13.35 4.72
N ILE A 50 12.04 13.41 3.72
CA ILE A 50 12.96 12.32 3.37
C ILE A 50 14.07 12.21 4.41
N LYS A 51 14.60 13.36 4.85
CA LYS A 51 15.68 13.46 5.83
C LYS A 51 15.58 14.77 6.59
N GLY A 52 16.08 14.77 7.83
CA GLY A 52 16.20 15.97 8.65
C GLY A 52 15.15 16.04 9.74
N GLU A 53 14.95 17.23 10.29
CA GLU A 53 14.05 17.48 11.40
C GLU A 53 13.30 18.79 11.17
N VAL A 54 11.98 18.75 11.32
CA VAL A 54 11.11 19.92 11.19
C VAL A 54 10.12 19.98 12.35
N THR A 55 9.78 21.19 12.77
CA THR A 55 8.62 21.45 13.63
C THR A 55 7.47 21.92 12.75
N MET A 56 6.29 21.36 12.99
CA MET A 56 5.07 21.80 12.32
C MET A 56 4.38 22.88 13.16
N GLU A 57 4.19 24.06 12.58
CA GLU A 57 3.30 25.07 13.14
C GLU A 57 1.82 24.64 13.02
N GLY A 58 0.87 25.38 13.61
CA GLY A 58 -0.55 24.97 13.65
C GLY A 58 -1.18 24.70 12.28
N TYR A 59 -1.88 23.56 12.13
CA TYR A 59 -2.59 23.13 10.92
C TYR A 59 -3.89 22.41 11.29
N SER A 60 -4.76 22.20 10.32
CA SER A 60 -5.99 21.40 10.48
C SER A 60 -5.70 19.90 10.30
N GLU A 61 -6.30 19.03 11.12
CA GLU A 61 -6.25 17.57 10.93
C GLU A 61 -6.81 17.12 9.57
N PHE A 62 -7.65 17.94 8.93
CA PHE A 62 -8.09 17.72 7.56
C PHE A 62 -6.94 17.82 6.55
N ALA A 63 -5.98 18.72 6.79
CA ALA A 63 -4.86 18.96 5.89
C ALA A 63 -3.74 17.93 6.08
N LEU A 64 -3.50 17.49 7.32
CA LEU A 64 -2.49 16.49 7.66
C LEU A 64 -2.98 15.69 8.88
N SER A 65 -3.29 14.41 8.69
CA SER A 65 -3.72 13.55 9.80
C SER A 65 -2.53 13.07 10.64
N ASP A 66 -2.80 12.57 11.85
CA ASP A 66 -1.77 11.96 12.70
C ASP A 66 -1.11 10.73 12.06
N GLU A 67 -1.86 9.96 11.27
CA GLU A 67 -1.34 8.80 10.54
C GLU A 67 -0.37 9.24 9.43
N GLU A 68 -0.73 10.29 8.70
CA GLU A 68 0.14 10.86 7.67
C GLU A 68 1.43 11.42 8.30
N LYS A 69 1.31 12.15 9.40
CA LYS A 69 2.45 12.69 10.15
C LYS A 69 3.37 11.58 10.67
N ALA A 70 2.81 10.52 11.24
CA ALA A 70 3.58 9.36 11.72
C ALA A 70 4.39 8.67 10.61
N ARG A 71 4.03 8.90 9.35
CA ARG A 71 4.71 8.38 8.16
C ARG A 71 5.68 9.37 7.52
N GLY A 72 5.98 10.47 8.22
CA GLY A 72 6.92 11.48 7.77
C GLY A 72 6.32 12.47 6.76
N LEU A 73 4.99 12.58 6.67
CA LEU A 73 4.37 13.65 5.89
C LEU A 73 4.36 14.96 6.69
N ILE A 74 4.59 16.06 5.99
CA ILE A 74 4.63 17.43 6.48
C ILE A 74 3.78 18.30 5.56
N LEU A 75 3.40 19.50 6.02
CA LEU A 75 2.89 20.55 5.13
C LEU A 75 4.00 21.58 4.98
N ALA A 76 4.55 21.75 3.77
CA ALA A 76 5.68 22.67 3.56
C ALA A 76 5.36 24.12 4.00
N CYS A 77 4.09 24.55 3.92
CA CYS A 77 3.64 25.86 4.41
C CYS A 77 3.64 26.03 5.93
N ARG A 78 3.77 24.94 6.70
CA ARG A 78 3.80 24.96 8.17
C ARG A 78 5.06 24.29 8.73
N ALA A 79 5.92 23.74 7.89
CA ALA A 79 7.12 23.01 8.31
C ALA A 79 8.30 23.97 8.46
N VAL A 80 8.83 24.09 9.68
CA VAL A 80 10.02 24.90 10.02
C VAL A 80 11.18 23.96 10.32
N PRO A 81 12.27 23.96 9.53
CA PRO A 81 13.39 23.05 9.72
C PRO A 81 14.29 23.44 10.91
N TRP A 82 14.84 22.43 11.58
CA TRP A 82 15.81 22.54 12.68
C TRP A 82 17.14 21.83 12.38
N ALA A 83 17.26 21.24 11.19
CA ALA A 83 18.47 20.66 10.64
C ALA A 83 18.42 20.77 9.11
N ASP A 84 19.57 20.57 8.45
CA ASP A 84 19.59 20.36 7.01
C ASP A 84 18.68 19.18 6.66
N SER A 85 17.77 19.41 5.72
CA SER A 85 16.64 18.52 5.45
C SER A 85 16.49 18.23 3.97
N GLU A 86 15.77 17.17 3.66
CA GLU A 86 15.38 16.81 2.31
C GLU A 86 13.88 16.52 2.29
N VAL A 87 13.18 17.13 1.34
CA VAL A 87 11.73 17.00 1.19
C VAL A 87 11.36 16.66 -0.25
N ALA A 88 10.24 15.97 -0.41
CA ALA A 88 9.59 15.79 -1.71
C ALA A 88 8.11 16.07 -1.57
N TRP A 89 7.58 17.02 -2.33
CA TRP A 89 6.13 17.18 -2.43
C TRP A 89 5.49 15.93 -3.02
N LEU A 90 4.21 15.73 -2.70
CA LEU A 90 3.42 14.64 -3.22
C LEU A 90 3.09 14.87 -4.71
N ASP A 91 3.24 13.83 -5.54
CA ASP A 91 2.73 13.85 -6.91
C ASP A 91 1.20 13.74 -6.91
N GLU A 92 0.52 14.06 -8.03
CA GLU A 92 -0.96 13.99 -8.12
C GLU A 92 -1.52 12.62 -7.69
N ASP A 93 -0.76 11.55 -7.94
CA ASP A 93 -1.11 10.18 -7.56
C ASP A 93 -0.89 9.86 -6.08
N ASP A 94 -0.15 10.66 -5.33
CA ASP A 94 0.07 10.44 -3.90
C ASP A 94 -1.08 10.97 -3.02
N LEU A 95 -2.01 11.72 -3.63
CA LEU A 95 -3.10 12.45 -2.95
C LEU A 95 -4.49 11.94 -3.32
N ILE A 96 -4.62 10.76 -3.93
CA ILE A 96 -5.94 10.22 -4.28
C ILE A 96 -6.69 9.86 -2.98
N VAL A 97 -7.72 10.66 -2.66
CA VAL A 97 -8.63 10.43 -1.55
C VAL A 97 -10.00 10.07 -2.10
N HIS A 98 -10.44 8.85 -1.82
CA HIS A 98 -11.80 8.40 -2.12
C HIS A 98 -12.71 8.65 -0.92
N PRO A 99 -13.99 9.01 -1.14
CA PRO A 99 -14.93 9.22 -0.05
C PRO A 99 -15.17 7.91 0.72
N ARG A 100 -15.06 7.98 2.05
CA ARG A 100 -15.44 6.86 2.92
C ARG A 100 -16.93 6.56 2.78
N ARG A 101 -17.27 5.29 2.62
CA ARG A 101 -18.64 4.79 2.53
C ARG A 101 -18.84 3.59 3.44
N LEU A 102 -20.05 3.49 4.00
CA LEU A 102 -20.54 2.30 4.65
C LEU A 102 -21.49 1.58 3.69
N LEU A 103 -21.10 0.40 3.26
CA LEU A 103 -21.84 -0.43 2.32
C LEU A 103 -22.55 -1.57 3.05
N GLY A 104 -23.77 -1.85 2.60
CA GLY A 104 -24.44 -3.12 2.84
C GLY A 104 -24.20 -4.03 1.65
N CYS A 105 -23.56 -5.18 1.87
CA CYS A 105 -23.19 -6.13 0.84
C CYS A 105 -23.80 -7.52 1.11
N LYS A 106 -23.83 -8.37 0.07
CA LYS A 106 -24.16 -9.79 0.19
C LYS A 106 -23.05 -10.65 -0.36
N VAL A 107 -22.82 -11.80 0.27
CA VAL A 107 -21.90 -12.82 -0.27
C VAL A 107 -22.51 -13.43 -1.53
N VAL A 108 -21.82 -13.30 -2.65
CA VAL A 108 -22.22 -13.90 -3.94
C VAL A 108 -21.30 -15.02 -4.40
N GLY A 109 -20.12 -15.17 -3.79
CA GLY A 109 -19.22 -16.27 -4.08
C GLY A 109 -18.21 -16.55 -2.97
N LEU A 110 -17.88 -17.83 -2.80
CA LEU A 110 -16.93 -18.34 -1.82
C LEU A 110 -16.16 -19.50 -2.44
N ASP A 111 -14.83 -19.41 -2.50
CA ASP A 111 -13.98 -20.54 -2.87
C ASP A 111 -12.81 -20.68 -1.88
N ASP A 112 -12.35 -21.90 -1.66
CA ASP A 112 -11.09 -22.13 -0.96
C ASP A 112 -9.95 -21.92 -1.98
N ALA A 113 -9.11 -20.91 -1.72
CA ALA A 113 -7.93 -20.61 -2.53
C ALA A 113 -6.77 -21.55 -2.17
N THR A 114 -6.64 -21.85 -0.88
CA THR A 114 -5.67 -22.80 -0.33
C THR A 114 -6.34 -23.54 0.84
N HIS A 115 -5.58 -24.39 1.53
CA HIS A 115 -6.02 -25.04 2.77
C HIS A 115 -6.39 -24.07 3.91
N ASP A 116 -5.90 -22.82 3.87
CA ASP A 116 -6.09 -21.81 4.92
C ASP A 116 -6.53 -20.43 4.40
N ILE A 117 -6.78 -20.24 3.10
CA ILE A 117 -7.26 -18.97 2.53
C ILE A 117 -8.58 -19.19 1.81
N LYS A 118 -9.59 -18.38 2.15
CA LYS A 118 -10.88 -18.33 1.46
C LYS A 118 -11.01 -17.04 0.66
N ARG A 119 -11.40 -17.14 -0.61
CA ARG A 119 -11.77 -16.01 -1.46
C ARG A 119 -13.24 -15.73 -1.26
N ILE A 120 -13.57 -14.49 -0.90
CA ILE A 120 -14.94 -14.04 -0.73
C ILE A 120 -15.26 -12.98 -1.77
N ARG A 121 -16.44 -13.08 -2.39
CA ARG A 121 -16.94 -12.13 -3.38
C ARG A 121 -18.26 -11.56 -2.91
N LEU A 122 -18.38 -10.24 -2.90
CA LEU A 122 -19.52 -9.51 -2.34
C LEU A 122 -20.16 -8.61 -3.40
N SER A 123 -21.48 -8.67 -3.56
CA SER A 123 -22.25 -7.65 -4.28
C SER A 123 -22.58 -6.50 -3.34
N VAL A 124 -22.49 -5.27 -3.85
CA VAL A 124 -22.93 -4.07 -3.12
C VAL A 124 -24.44 -3.91 -3.30
N GLU A 125 -25.19 -3.96 -2.22
CA GLU A 125 -26.66 -3.85 -2.22
C GLU A 125 -27.14 -2.44 -1.84
N SER A 126 -26.32 -1.68 -1.09
CA SER A 126 -26.62 -0.32 -0.61
C SER A 126 -25.36 0.42 -0.18
N GLY A 127 -25.42 1.75 -0.13
CA GLY A 127 -24.29 2.63 0.27
C GLY A 127 -23.63 3.40 -0.90
N GLY A 128 -23.99 3.05 -2.13
CA GLY A 128 -23.55 3.72 -3.36
C GLY A 128 -22.35 3.03 -4.04
N PRO A 129 -21.85 3.59 -5.15
CA PRO A 129 -20.65 3.08 -5.81
C PRO A 129 -19.45 3.19 -4.87
N PHE A 130 -18.59 2.17 -4.88
CA PHE A 130 -17.42 2.08 -4.01
C PHE A 130 -16.15 2.31 -4.83
N ASP A 131 -15.74 3.57 -4.91
CA ASP A 131 -14.50 3.96 -5.56
C ASP A 131 -13.32 3.75 -4.61
N PHE A 132 -12.23 3.19 -5.13
CA PHE A 132 -10.99 2.97 -4.40
C PHE A 132 -9.81 2.91 -5.38
N SER A 133 -8.59 3.03 -4.87
CA SER A 133 -7.36 2.83 -5.64
C SER A 133 -6.83 1.41 -5.44
N ALA A 134 -6.35 0.77 -6.52
CA ALA A 134 -5.86 -0.60 -6.48
C ALA A 134 -4.73 -0.77 -5.45
N GLY A 135 -4.94 -1.65 -4.45
CA GLY A 135 -4.05 -1.84 -3.29
C GLY A 135 -4.63 -1.36 -1.96
N GLN A 136 -5.69 -0.54 -1.97
CA GLN A 136 -6.39 -0.14 -0.75
C GLN A 136 -7.13 -1.30 -0.06
N PHE A 137 -7.56 -1.05 1.17
CA PHE A 137 -8.32 -2.00 1.98
C PHE A 137 -9.63 -1.44 2.51
N ALA A 138 -10.46 -2.32 3.05
CA ALA A 138 -11.71 -1.97 3.69
C ALA A 138 -11.85 -2.71 5.02
N SER A 139 -12.57 -2.12 5.97
CA SER A 139 -12.97 -2.80 7.19
C SER A 139 -14.25 -3.61 6.93
N VAL A 140 -14.16 -4.93 7.07
CA VAL A 140 -15.24 -5.86 6.76
C VAL A 140 -15.80 -6.47 8.04
N THR A 141 -17.12 -6.38 8.18
CA THR A 141 -17.85 -6.91 9.34
C THR A 141 -18.81 -8.01 8.90
N PHE A 142 -18.54 -9.23 9.37
CA PHE A 142 -19.43 -10.38 9.24
C PHE A 142 -20.39 -10.49 10.43
N GLN A 143 -21.47 -11.25 10.28
CA GLN A 143 -22.48 -11.41 11.32
C GLN A 143 -21.87 -11.95 12.62
N GLY A 144 -22.07 -11.23 13.73
CA GLY A 144 -21.59 -11.63 15.05
C GLY A 144 -20.07 -11.59 15.23
N CYS A 145 -19.33 -11.04 14.26
CA CYS A 145 -17.87 -10.93 14.30
C CYS A 145 -17.45 -9.45 14.44
N PRO A 146 -16.32 -9.18 15.12
CA PRO A 146 -15.74 -7.84 15.10
C PRO A 146 -15.21 -7.49 13.69
N PRO A 147 -15.17 -6.19 13.33
CA PRO A 147 -14.62 -5.73 12.06
C PRO A 147 -13.15 -6.12 11.92
N ARG A 148 -12.74 -6.44 10.69
CA ARG A 148 -11.34 -6.72 10.35
C ARG A 148 -11.00 -6.10 9.01
N ASP A 149 -9.77 -5.65 8.90
CA ASP A 149 -9.27 -5.02 7.68
C ASP A 149 -8.83 -6.08 6.69
N TYR A 150 -9.35 -5.99 5.46
CA TYR A 150 -8.97 -6.85 4.35
C TYR A 150 -8.77 -6.01 3.10
N SER A 151 -7.65 -6.22 2.41
CA SER A 151 -7.38 -5.50 1.16
C SER A 151 -8.28 -5.99 0.03
N MET A 152 -8.73 -5.06 -0.82
CA MET A 152 -9.52 -5.40 -2.00
C MET A 152 -8.64 -6.12 -3.02
N ALA A 153 -9.14 -7.24 -3.55
CA ALA A 153 -8.47 -8.07 -4.56
C ALA A 153 -9.01 -7.88 -5.98
N ASN A 154 -10.18 -7.25 -6.12
CA ASN A 154 -10.76 -6.86 -7.40
C ASN A 154 -10.12 -5.56 -7.92
N MET A 155 -10.33 -5.24 -9.20
CA MET A 155 -9.91 -3.96 -9.75
C MET A 155 -10.89 -2.85 -9.32
N PRO A 156 -10.39 -1.62 -9.15
CA PRO A 156 -11.24 -0.43 -9.06
C PRO A 156 -12.30 -0.38 -10.17
N GLY A 157 -13.55 -0.13 -9.79
CA GLY A 157 -14.69 -0.09 -10.71
C GLY A 157 -15.38 -1.44 -10.96
N ASP A 158 -14.81 -2.57 -10.51
CA ASP A 158 -15.51 -3.85 -10.56
C ASP A 158 -16.78 -3.82 -9.69
N PRO A 159 -17.92 -4.38 -10.15
CA PRO A 159 -19.16 -4.39 -9.39
C PRO A 159 -19.16 -5.37 -8.21
N ILE A 160 -18.21 -6.30 -8.20
CA ILE A 160 -18.06 -7.32 -7.16
C ILE A 160 -16.78 -7.05 -6.39
N LEU A 161 -16.92 -6.82 -5.08
CA LEU A 161 -15.78 -6.69 -4.18
C LEU A 161 -15.21 -8.09 -3.89
N GLU A 162 -13.90 -8.25 -3.97
CA GLU A 162 -13.22 -9.51 -3.67
C GLU A 162 -12.23 -9.33 -2.53
N PHE A 163 -12.19 -10.26 -1.58
CA PHE A 163 -11.21 -10.28 -0.50
C PHE A 163 -10.63 -11.69 -0.30
N HIS A 164 -9.37 -11.78 0.13
CA HIS A 164 -8.72 -13.05 0.47
C HIS A 164 -8.53 -13.14 1.99
N VAL A 165 -9.28 -14.02 2.64
CA VAL A 165 -9.28 -14.15 4.10
C VAL A 165 -8.48 -15.39 4.50
N ARG A 166 -7.35 -15.18 5.17
CA ARG A 166 -6.57 -16.26 5.76
C ARG A 166 -7.12 -16.66 7.13
N ARG A 167 -7.28 -17.98 7.37
CA ARG A 167 -7.58 -18.56 8.67
C ARG A 167 -6.38 -18.42 9.59
N THR A 168 -6.58 -17.69 10.68
CA THR A 168 -5.56 -17.46 11.71
C THR A 168 -5.93 -18.23 12.97
N ALA A 169 -4.94 -18.87 13.61
CA ALA A 169 -5.16 -19.59 14.86
C ALA A 169 -5.68 -18.63 15.94
N GLY A 170 -6.80 -18.98 16.59
CA GLY A 170 -7.46 -18.13 17.59
C GLY A 170 -8.23 -16.92 17.03
N GLY A 171 -8.28 -16.73 15.71
CA GLY A 171 -9.01 -15.63 15.08
C GLY A 171 -10.51 -15.91 14.95
N ALA A 172 -11.35 -15.21 15.72
CA ALA A 172 -12.81 -15.40 15.67
C ALA A 172 -13.41 -15.11 14.29
N THR A 173 -13.07 -13.97 13.68
CA THR A 173 -13.58 -13.56 12.37
C THR A 173 -13.11 -14.50 11.25
N SER A 174 -11.81 -14.85 11.23
CA SER A 174 -11.26 -15.73 10.20
C SER A 174 -11.76 -17.17 10.32
N ALA A 175 -12.01 -17.67 11.54
CA ALA A 175 -12.69 -18.95 11.75
C ALA A 175 -14.14 -18.92 11.27
N TYR A 176 -14.89 -17.84 11.56
CA TYR A 176 -16.26 -17.68 11.03
C TYR A 176 -16.29 -17.71 9.50
N VAL A 177 -15.39 -16.98 8.84
CA VAL A 177 -15.29 -16.98 7.37
C VAL A 177 -14.97 -18.37 6.83
N ALA A 178 -14.02 -19.09 7.46
CA ALA A 178 -13.63 -20.41 7.02
C ALA A 178 -14.74 -21.47 7.19
N GLU A 179 -15.52 -21.40 8.26
CA GLU A 179 -16.37 -22.52 8.70
C GLU A 179 -17.88 -22.26 8.57
N ARG A 180 -18.32 -21.00 8.58
CA ARG A 180 -19.74 -20.64 8.77
C ARG A 180 -20.32 -19.71 7.70
N LEU A 181 -19.51 -18.86 7.08
CA LEU A 181 -19.95 -17.92 6.05
C LEU A 181 -20.50 -18.67 4.83
N LYS A 182 -21.63 -18.21 4.31
CA LYS A 182 -22.32 -18.80 3.15
C LYS A 182 -22.75 -17.73 2.15
N THR A 183 -22.93 -18.14 0.90
CA THR A 183 -23.57 -17.30 -0.13
C THR A 183 -24.95 -16.85 0.35
N GLY A 184 -25.24 -15.57 0.17
CA GLY A 184 -26.47 -14.91 0.62
C GLY A 184 -26.34 -14.18 1.96
N ASP A 185 -25.30 -14.47 2.76
CA ASP A 185 -25.08 -13.79 4.04
C ASP A 185 -24.80 -12.30 3.84
N SER A 186 -25.32 -11.48 4.78
CA SER A 186 -25.10 -10.03 4.78
C SER A 186 -23.72 -9.68 5.38
N VAL A 187 -23.02 -8.77 4.73
CA VAL A 187 -21.70 -8.27 5.14
C VAL A 187 -21.72 -6.76 5.10
N ARG A 188 -21.14 -6.09 6.11
CA ARG A 188 -20.91 -4.65 6.05
C ARG A 188 -19.46 -4.37 5.65
N VAL A 189 -19.27 -3.41 4.77
CA VAL A 189 -17.94 -2.98 4.31
C VAL A 189 -17.83 -1.47 4.52
N GLU A 190 -16.77 -1.04 5.19
CA GLU A 190 -16.45 0.38 5.38
C GLU A 190 -15.09 0.70 4.76
N GLY A 191 -14.98 1.82 4.07
CA GLY A 191 -13.71 2.27 3.47
C GLY A 191 -13.95 3.17 2.25
N PRO A 192 -12.97 3.28 1.32
CA PRO A 192 -11.68 2.60 1.37
C PRO A 192 -10.72 3.25 2.37
N PHE A 193 -9.68 2.50 2.72
CA PHE A 193 -8.59 2.89 3.60
C PHE A 193 -7.25 2.53 2.98
N GLY A 194 -6.19 3.05 3.58
CA GLY A 194 -4.83 2.73 3.19
C GLY A 194 -4.33 3.60 2.04
N THR A 195 -3.02 3.57 1.90
CA THR A 195 -2.27 4.47 1.00
C THR A 195 -1.23 3.74 0.14
N SER A 196 -1.07 2.43 0.40
CA SER A 196 -0.28 1.52 -0.41
C SER A 196 -1.13 1.13 -1.62
N TYR A 197 -1.12 1.98 -2.63
CA TYR A 197 -1.91 1.79 -3.85
C TYR A 197 -1.11 2.18 -5.09
N LEU A 198 -1.50 1.64 -6.24
CA LEU A 198 -0.84 1.85 -7.52
C LEU A 198 -0.65 3.35 -7.83
N ARG A 199 0.58 3.74 -8.16
CA ARG A 199 0.95 5.07 -8.65
C ARG A 199 1.03 4.98 -10.18
N GLU A 200 -0.02 5.43 -10.84
CA GLU A 200 -0.21 5.32 -12.28
C GLU A 200 0.67 6.27 -13.10
N SER A 201 1.18 7.35 -12.51
CA SER A 201 2.10 8.33 -13.07
C SER A 201 3.55 7.84 -13.09
N HIS A 202 3.88 6.84 -12.28
CA HIS A 202 5.20 6.23 -12.27
C HIS A 202 5.50 5.56 -13.61
N ARG A 203 6.75 5.68 -14.08
CA ARG A 203 7.21 5.15 -15.37
C ARG A 203 8.39 4.17 -15.24
N GLY A 204 8.95 4.03 -14.05
CA GLY A 204 10.00 3.06 -13.77
C GLY A 204 9.44 1.65 -13.52
N PRO A 205 10.30 0.65 -13.36
CA PRO A 205 9.89 -0.72 -13.06
C PRO A 205 9.07 -0.82 -11.76
N ILE A 206 8.03 -1.66 -11.81
CA ILE A 206 7.25 -2.02 -10.63
C ILE A 206 7.77 -3.36 -10.08
N ILE A 207 8.06 -3.39 -8.77
CA ILE A 207 8.42 -4.60 -8.04
C ILE A 207 7.25 -4.94 -7.11
N ALA A 208 6.45 -5.93 -7.49
CA ALA A 208 5.32 -6.40 -6.69
C ALA A 208 5.71 -7.65 -5.90
N VAL A 209 5.51 -7.65 -4.59
CA VAL A 209 5.83 -8.79 -3.72
C VAL A 209 4.62 -9.14 -2.86
N ALA A 210 4.13 -10.36 -3.02
CA ALA A 210 3.05 -10.89 -2.20
C ALA A 210 3.55 -12.04 -1.31
N GLY A 211 3.03 -12.11 -0.08
CA GLY A 211 3.16 -13.25 0.81
C GLY A 211 1.79 -13.72 1.33
N GLY A 212 1.46 -15.00 1.13
CA GLY A 212 0.17 -15.57 1.56
C GLY A 212 -1.03 -14.76 1.03
N SER A 213 -1.92 -14.30 1.93
CA SER A 213 -3.09 -13.49 1.54
C SER A 213 -2.72 -12.09 1.02
N GLY A 214 -1.46 -11.66 1.13
CA GLY A 214 -0.93 -10.45 0.48
C GLY A 214 -1.06 -10.45 -1.04
N MET A 215 -1.40 -11.60 -1.63
CA MET A 215 -1.86 -11.71 -3.02
C MET A 215 -3.10 -10.85 -3.31
N ALA A 216 -3.97 -10.55 -2.33
CA ALA A 216 -5.16 -9.71 -2.55
C ALA A 216 -4.81 -8.31 -3.10
N PRO A 217 -4.13 -7.42 -2.35
CA PRO A 217 -3.84 -6.09 -2.85
C PRO A 217 -2.91 -6.11 -4.06
N ILE A 218 -1.96 -7.05 -4.13
CA ILE A 218 -1.04 -7.18 -5.26
C ILE A 218 -1.78 -7.59 -6.54
N LYS A 219 -2.75 -8.50 -6.46
CA LYS A 219 -3.63 -8.82 -7.60
C LYS A 219 -4.33 -7.57 -8.12
N SER A 220 -4.94 -6.79 -7.23
CA SER A 220 -5.61 -5.54 -7.61
C SER A 220 -4.64 -4.59 -8.33
N ILE A 221 -3.43 -4.38 -7.79
CA ILE A 221 -2.39 -3.51 -8.36
C ILE A 221 -1.94 -4.00 -9.75
N VAL A 222 -1.57 -5.27 -9.87
CA VAL A 222 -1.03 -5.83 -11.11
C VAL A 222 -2.08 -5.84 -12.21
N GLU A 223 -3.30 -6.31 -11.92
CA GLU A 223 -4.37 -6.34 -12.91
C GLU A 223 -4.78 -4.93 -13.34
N GLN A 224 -4.85 -3.98 -12.40
CA GLN A 224 -5.16 -2.58 -12.72
C GLN A 224 -4.08 -1.95 -13.62
N ALA A 225 -2.80 -2.19 -13.33
CA ALA A 225 -1.70 -1.70 -14.14
C ALA A 225 -1.74 -2.27 -15.57
N LEU A 226 -2.07 -3.56 -15.72
CA LEU A 226 -2.25 -4.20 -17.02
C LEU A 226 -3.49 -3.69 -17.77
N ALA A 227 -4.61 -3.51 -17.08
CA ALA A 227 -5.86 -3.00 -17.65
C ALA A 227 -5.71 -1.57 -18.16
N LYS A 228 -4.93 -0.73 -17.47
CA LYS A 228 -4.56 0.62 -17.92
C LYS A 228 -3.44 0.65 -18.96
N ALA A 229 -2.94 -0.51 -19.38
CA ALA A 229 -1.83 -0.64 -20.32
C ALA A 229 -0.62 0.21 -19.95
N LEU A 230 -0.28 0.24 -18.65
CA LEU A 230 0.88 0.99 -18.19
C LEU A 230 2.16 0.43 -18.83
N PRO A 231 3.07 1.29 -19.34
CA PRO A 231 4.17 0.86 -20.20
C PRO A 231 5.32 0.17 -19.45
N GLN A 232 5.43 0.38 -18.13
CA GLN A 232 6.52 -0.17 -17.33
C GLN A 232 6.46 -1.69 -17.20
N HIS A 233 7.63 -2.29 -16.98
CA HIS A 233 7.71 -3.69 -16.57
C HIS A 233 7.22 -3.87 -15.13
N ILE A 234 6.47 -4.93 -14.90
CA ILE A 234 5.94 -5.37 -13.61
C ILE A 234 6.59 -6.70 -13.28
N TYR A 235 7.41 -6.71 -12.24
CA TYR A 235 8.05 -7.92 -11.72
C TYR A 235 7.30 -8.37 -10.48
N PHE A 236 6.48 -9.39 -10.62
CA PHE A 236 5.64 -9.93 -9.57
C PHE A 236 6.23 -11.20 -8.98
N TYR A 237 6.62 -11.13 -7.70
CA TYR A 237 7.10 -12.27 -6.92
C TYR A 237 6.06 -12.69 -5.89
N PHE A 238 5.73 -13.99 -5.87
CA PHE A 238 4.80 -14.55 -4.89
C PHE A 238 5.52 -15.55 -3.99
N GLY A 239 5.79 -15.11 -2.76
CA GLY A 239 6.46 -15.91 -1.74
C GLY A 239 5.48 -16.72 -0.91
N VAL A 240 5.63 -18.03 -0.89
CA VAL A 240 4.86 -18.94 -0.02
C VAL A 240 5.76 -20.00 0.60
N ARG A 241 5.25 -20.77 1.57
CA ARG A 241 6.07 -21.80 2.21
C ARG A 241 6.27 -22.99 1.29
N ASN A 242 5.17 -23.64 0.90
CA ASN A 242 5.19 -24.84 0.06
C ASN A 242 4.20 -24.70 -1.11
N ASP A 243 4.23 -25.67 -2.02
CA ASP A 243 3.35 -25.77 -3.18
C ASP A 243 1.85 -25.62 -2.87
N ARG A 244 1.37 -26.23 -1.77
CA ARG A 244 -0.03 -26.18 -1.32
C ARG A 244 -0.53 -24.79 -0.94
N ASP A 245 0.39 -23.85 -0.77
CA ASP A 245 0.10 -22.46 -0.40
C ASP A 245 0.00 -21.56 -1.64
N LEU A 246 0.33 -22.08 -2.83
CA LEU A 246 0.15 -21.38 -4.09
C LEU A 246 -1.33 -21.35 -4.48
N TYR A 247 -1.78 -20.17 -4.88
CA TYR A 247 -3.08 -19.96 -5.51
C TYR A 247 -3.00 -18.81 -6.51
N LEU A 248 -3.92 -18.78 -7.48
CA LEU A 248 -3.86 -17.90 -8.65
C LEU A 248 -2.58 -18.02 -9.49
N HIS A 249 -1.77 -19.07 -9.27
CA HIS A 249 -0.57 -19.34 -10.05
C HIS A 249 -0.87 -19.36 -11.56
N ASP A 250 -1.82 -20.20 -11.98
CA ASP A 250 -2.13 -20.36 -13.40
C ASP A 250 -2.72 -19.10 -14.03
N HIS A 251 -3.43 -18.30 -13.22
CA HIS A 251 -3.96 -17.01 -13.62
C HIS A 251 -2.83 -16.03 -13.95
N PHE A 252 -1.88 -15.83 -13.03
CA PHE A 252 -0.74 -14.93 -13.28
C PHE A 252 0.24 -15.48 -14.32
N ALA A 253 0.43 -16.80 -14.40
CA ALA A 253 1.20 -17.42 -15.47
C ALA A 253 0.55 -17.19 -16.84
N ALA A 254 -0.78 -17.21 -16.93
CA ALA A 254 -1.50 -16.87 -18.15
C ALA A 254 -1.40 -15.38 -18.49
N LEU A 255 -1.50 -14.49 -17.50
CA LEU A 255 -1.30 -13.05 -17.72
C LEU A 255 0.13 -12.74 -18.19
N ALA A 256 1.15 -13.35 -17.59
CA ALA A 256 2.54 -13.17 -17.99
C ALA A 256 2.81 -13.68 -19.42
N ARG A 257 2.14 -14.74 -19.86
CA ARG A 257 2.20 -15.18 -21.28
C ARG A 257 1.52 -14.20 -22.24
N LYS A 258 0.51 -13.46 -21.76
CA LYS A 258 -0.29 -12.54 -22.58
C LYS A 258 0.33 -11.13 -22.64
N HIS A 259 1.01 -10.70 -21.58
CA HIS A 259 1.55 -9.36 -21.42
C HIS A 259 3.06 -9.41 -21.29
N GLU A 260 3.78 -8.96 -22.31
CA GLU A 260 5.26 -8.98 -22.36
C GLU A 260 5.92 -8.17 -21.24
N ASN A 261 5.19 -7.21 -20.66
CA ASN A 261 5.68 -6.40 -19.55
C ASN A 261 5.38 -7.00 -18.16
N LEU A 262 4.70 -8.14 -18.04
CA LEU A 262 4.50 -8.84 -16.76
C LEU A 262 5.44 -10.04 -16.63
N HIS A 263 6.26 -10.03 -15.59
CA HIS A 263 7.13 -11.13 -15.20
C HIS A 263 6.61 -11.71 -13.88
N PHE A 264 6.25 -12.99 -13.86
CA PHE A 264 5.70 -13.64 -12.66
C PHE A 264 6.61 -14.77 -12.16
N THR A 265 7.03 -14.68 -10.90
CA THR A 265 7.97 -15.61 -10.27
C THR A 265 7.41 -16.13 -8.93
N PRO A 266 6.88 -17.36 -8.87
CA PRO A 266 6.58 -18.01 -7.59
C PRO A 266 7.89 -18.37 -6.87
N VAL A 267 7.91 -18.17 -5.55
CA VAL A 267 9.06 -18.45 -4.68
C VAL A 267 8.62 -19.29 -3.49
N LEU A 268 9.24 -20.45 -3.29
CA LEU A 268 8.99 -21.35 -2.17
C LEU A 268 10.10 -21.24 -1.11
N SER A 269 9.73 -20.90 0.13
CA SER A 269 10.72 -20.85 1.22
C SER A 269 11.04 -22.23 1.79
N GLU A 270 10.15 -23.20 1.62
CA GLU A 270 10.28 -24.59 2.05
C GLU A 270 10.00 -25.53 0.87
N GLY A 271 10.52 -26.77 0.94
CA GLY A 271 10.35 -27.77 -0.11
C GLY A 271 11.49 -27.84 -1.12
N ASP A 272 11.37 -28.81 -2.02
CA ASP A 272 12.36 -29.24 -2.99
C ASP A 272 12.29 -28.50 -4.34
N GLY A 273 11.29 -27.62 -4.51
CA GLY A 273 11.31 -26.57 -5.53
C GLY A 273 11.43 -27.04 -6.96
N LEU A 274 10.97 -28.25 -7.29
CA LEU A 274 11.02 -28.78 -8.65
C LEU A 274 10.33 -27.78 -9.61
N ASN A 275 11.16 -27.13 -10.44
CA ASN A 275 10.79 -26.08 -11.41
C ASN A 275 10.29 -24.75 -10.81
N MET A 276 10.58 -24.44 -9.55
CA MET A 276 10.25 -23.16 -8.92
C MET A 276 11.46 -22.55 -8.21
N ARG A 277 11.44 -21.24 -8.02
CA ARG A 277 12.50 -20.56 -7.27
C ARG A 277 12.39 -20.90 -5.79
N CYS A 278 13.51 -21.15 -5.14
CA CYS A 278 13.57 -21.43 -3.70
C CYS A 278 14.21 -20.27 -2.92
N GLY A 279 13.88 -20.19 -1.63
CA GLY A 279 14.45 -19.23 -0.68
C GLY A 279 13.45 -18.18 -0.22
N LEU A 280 13.96 -17.13 0.44
CA LEU A 280 13.10 -16.03 0.88
C LEU A 280 12.80 -15.10 -0.31
N VAL A 281 11.54 -14.66 -0.43
CA VAL A 281 11.08 -13.89 -1.60
C VAL A 281 11.85 -12.59 -1.82
N HIS A 282 12.28 -11.91 -0.75
CA HIS A 282 13.06 -10.68 -0.87
C HIS A 282 14.49 -10.91 -1.36
N GLU A 283 15.10 -12.05 -1.02
CA GLU A 283 16.40 -12.47 -1.53
C GLU A 283 16.29 -12.87 -3.00
N ALA A 284 15.20 -13.55 -3.37
CA ALA A 284 14.88 -13.87 -4.75
C ALA A 284 14.74 -12.61 -5.61
N VAL A 285 14.07 -11.58 -5.13
CA VAL A 285 14.01 -10.27 -5.82
C VAL A 285 15.42 -9.69 -5.94
N ALA A 286 16.18 -9.61 -4.86
CA ALA A 286 17.50 -9.03 -4.87
C ALA A 286 18.55 -9.80 -5.69
N ALA A 287 18.28 -11.05 -6.06
CA ALA A 287 19.13 -11.81 -6.98
C ALA A 287 18.90 -11.43 -8.46
N ASP A 288 17.75 -10.83 -8.78
CA ASP A 288 17.38 -10.46 -10.16
C ASP A 288 17.68 -8.99 -10.50
N PHE A 289 18.08 -8.18 -9.52
CA PHE A 289 18.32 -6.75 -9.66
C PHE A 289 19.65 -6.34 -9.02
N ASP A 290 20.46 -5.57 -9.78
CA ASP A 290 21.72 -5.01 -9.28
C ASP A 290 21.46 -3.89 -8.25
N GLU A 291 20.58 -2.94 -8.60
CA GLU A 291 20.09 -1.88 -7.73
C GLU A 291 18.60 -1.59 -7.96
N PHE A 292 18.00 -0.82 -7.07
CA PHE A 292 16.56 -0.51 -7.10
C PHE A 292 16.24 0.96 -7.32
N ASP A 293 17.21 1.78 -7.71
CA ASP A 293 16.94 3.18 -8.03
C ASP A 293 15.94 3.30 -9.19
N GLY A 294 15.06 4.28 -9.11
CA GLY A 294 13.98 4.49 -10.07
C GLY A 294 12.86 3.43 -10.10
N CYS A 295 12.94 2.37 -9.29
CA CYS A 295 11.87 1.37 -9.14
C CYS A 295 10.84 1.80 -8.10
N LYS A 296 9.62 1.28 -8.19
CA LYS A 296 8.59 1.38 -7.14
C LYS A 296 8.16 0.00 -6.66
N ALA A 297 8.24 -0.23 -5.36
CA ALA A 297 7.85 -1.49 -4.74
C ALA A 297 6.44 -1.44 -4.15
N TYR A 298 5.68 -2.53 -4.36
CA TYR A 298 4.44 -2.82 -3.66
C TYR A 298 4.60 -4.12 -2.89
N LEU A 299 4.56 -4.05 -1.57
CA LEU A 299 4.84 -5.17 -0.67
C LEU A 299 3.60 -5.48 0.15
N ALA A 300 3.07 -6.70 0.10
CA ALA A 300 1.94 -7.08 0.94
C ALA A 300 2.06 -8.50 1.49
N GLY A 301 1.77 -8.68 2.78
CA GLY A 301 1.81 -9.99 3.42
C GLY A 301 2.29 -9.95 4.87
N PRO A 302 2.92 -11.04 5.37
CA PRO A 302 3.37 -11.12 6.76
C PRO A 302 4.34 -9.98 7.13
N PRO A 303 4.24 -9.37 8.33
CA PRO A 303 5.08 -8.24 8.74
C PRO A 303 6.58 -8.53 8.60
N VAL A 304 7.02 -9.71 9.02
CA VAL A 304 8.42 -10.15 8.91
C VAL A 304 8.95 -10.15 7.46
N MET A 305 8.08 -10.48 6.49
CA MET A 305 8.45 -10.47 5.08
C MET A 305 8.54 -9.04 4.55
N VAL A 306 7.53 -8.22 4.87
CA VAL A 306 7.46 -6.82 4.43
C VAL A 306 8.62 -6.01 4.99
N GLU A 307 8.94 -6.18 6.28
CA GLU A 307 10.05 -5.50 6.96
C GLU A 307 11.41 -5.91 6.38
N ALA A 308 11.63 -7.21 6.13
CA ALA A 308 12.86 -7.70 5.52
C ALA A 308 13.06 -7.18 4.09
N ALA A 309 12.01 -7.25 3.25
CA ALA A 309 12.04 -6.74 1.88
C ALA A 309 12.32 -5.24 1.85
N THR A 310 11.59 -4.48 2.66
CA THR A 310 11.76 -3.03 2.82
C THR A 310 13.21 -2.67 3.12
N LYS A 311 13.78 -3.27 4.18
CA LYS A 311 15.15 -2.97 4.62
C LYS A 311 16.17 -3.30 3.54
N LEU A 312 16.01 -4.44 2.86
CA LEU A 312 16.93 -4.86 1.81
C LEU A 312 16.85 -3.93 0.60
N PHE A 313 15.66 -3.49 0.21
CA PHE A 313 15.47 -2.64 -0.96
C PHE A 313 16.03 -1.22 -0.70
N GLU A 314 15.84 -0.68 0.50
CA GLU A 314 16.46 0.58 0.93
C GLU A 314 17.99 0.50 0.92
N GLN A 315 18.56 -0.59 1.43
CA GLN A 315 20.01 -0.82 1.43
C GLN A 315 20.60 -0.91 0.02
N ARG A 316 19.79 -1.24 -0.98
CA ARG A 316 20.17 -1.33 -2.40
C ARG A 316 19.63 -0.17 -3.25
N GLY A 317 19.35 0.97 -2.61
CA GLY A 317 19.13 2.24 -3.30
C GLY A 317 17.66 2.63 -3.54
N MET A 318 16.69 1.78 -3.18
CA MET A 318 15.28 2.18 -3.28
C MET A 318 14.97 3.28 -2.25
N ARG A 319 14.40 4.39 -2.69
CA ARG A 319 13.97 5.46 -1.79
C ARG A 319 12.79 4.98 -0.95
N ARG A 320 12.73 5.39 0.32
CA ARG A 320 11.61 5.05 1.22
C ARG A 320 10.23 5.38 0.62
N ILE A 321 10.13 6.50 -0.09
CA ILE A 321 8.86 6.98 -0.69
C ILE A 321 8.37 6.07 -1.83
N ASP A 322 9.27 5.26 -2.39
CA ASP A 322 8.97 4.32 -3.46
C ASP A 322 8.62 2.92 -2.93
N ILE A 323 8.61 2.73 -1.61
CA ILE A 323 8.19 1.48 -0.97
C ILE A 323 6.77 1.65 -0.41
N HIS A 324 5.81 1.03 -1.09
CA HIS A 324 4.40 0.99 -0.72
C HIS A 324 4.12 -0.35 -0.05
N ALA A 325 3.96 -0.33 1.27
CA ALA A 325 3.92 -1.53 2.08
C ALA A 325 2.59 -1.68 2.83
N ASP A 326 2.01 -2.88 2.76
CA ASP A 326 0.79 -3.31 3.45
C ASP A 326 1.08 -4.58 4.28
N ALA A 327 1.51 -4.37 5.52
CA ALA A 327 1.88 -5.45 6.43
C ALA A 327 0.66 -5.94 7.23
N PHE A 328 0.38 -7.24 7.18
CA PHE A 328 -0.80 -7.85 7.77
C PHE A 328 -0.55 -8.32 9.20
N TYR A 329 -0.87 -7.48 10.17
CA TYR A 329 -0.78 -7.81 11.58
C TYR A 329 -2.01 -8.58 12.04
N THR A 330 -1.79 -9.68 12.76
CA THR A 330 -2.85 -10.31 13.56
C THR A 330 -3.22 -9.41 14.73
N ALA A 331 -4.39 -9.64 15.34
CA ALA A 331 -4.82 -8.85 16.51
C ALA A 331 -3.81 -8.91 17.67
N ALA A 332 -3.13 -10.04 17.86
CA ALA A 332 -2.07 -10.18 18.87
C ALA A 332 -0.84 -9.33 18.52
N GLU A 333 -0.44 -9.30 17.25
CA GLU A 333 0.69 -8.49 16.80
C GLU A 333 0.37 -6.99 16.80
N MET A 334 -0.87 -6.60 16.48
CA MET A 334 -1.32 -5.20 16.58
C MET A 334 -1.27 -4.68 18.02
N ALA A 335 -1.74 -5.49 18.98
CA ALA A 335 -1.70 -5.13 20.40
C ALA A 335 -0.26 -4.93 20.90
N ASN A 336 0.68 -5.76 20.44
CA ASN A 336 2.10 -5.62 20.78
C ASN A 336 2.76 -4.42 20.08
N ALA A 337 2.30 -4.04 18.89
CA ALA A 337 2.87 -2.98 18.07
C ALA A 337 2.19 -1.60 18.27
N GLY A 338 1.14 -1.50 19.10
CA GLY A 338 0.39 -0.26 19.31
C GLY A 338 -0.35 0.25 18.07
N LYS A 339 -0.74 -0.63 17.15
CA LYS A 339 -1.43 -0.27 15.88
C LYS A 339 -2.95 -0.32 16.03
N LYS A 340 -3.66 0.57 15.32
CA LYS A 340 -5.13 0.64 15.23
C LYS A 340 -5.66 0.01 13.94
N THR A 341 -6.91 -0.44 13.95
CA THR A 341 -7.65 -0.93 12.78
C THR A 341 -8.26 0.22 11.97
N GLY A 342 -8.62 -0.01 10.71
CA GLY A 342 -9.30 0.97 9.85
C GLY A 342 -10.59 1.53 10.44
N ALA A 343 -11.34 0.71 11.20
CA ALA A 343 -12.55 1.16 11.91
C ALA A 343 -12.27 2.08 13.10
N GLU A 344 -11.03 2.12 13.59
CA GLU A 344 -10.57 2.96 14.72
C GLU A 344 -9.84 4.23 14.26
N LEU A 345 -9.70 4.42 12.94
CA LEU A 345 -9.15 5.60 12.26
C LEU A 345 -10.26 6.55 11.80
#